data_AF-A0A0Q1AZ90-F1
#
_entry.id   AF-A0A0Q1AZ90-F1
#
_cell.length_a   1.000
_cell.length_b   1.000
_cell.length_c   1.000
_cell.angle_alpha   90.00
_cell.angle_beta   90.00
_cell.angle_gamma   90.00
#
_symmetry.space_group_name_H-M   'P 1'
#
loop_
_entity.id
_entity.type
_entity.pdbx_description
1 polymer ?
#
loop_
_entity_poly.entity_id
_entity_poly.type
_entity_poly.pdbx_seq_one_letter_code
_entity_poly.pdbx_strand_id
1 'polypeptide(L)'
;MWLSMKDVLDTEILSPAKVRTAIHRLENIPVEWVSVMEYPVEDYIRKNEFVLSTGIGCHEDIDVFRNFVLDVLHSGASALAIALGRYIKEIPMEIIHLAEKHGFPIIELPWNIRFSDIVQAVLSRLNHWHTHTMNHYEKIQKELLHLFLSDGTLSQAADIIEQQIGTPVVIVDVHGVVKGKSKNSDSLMMKLESHVRSLSYHEVLDRSNNYAIDIDSLDVTDSILQASIRTTNQKTNGFLLFEYSKAVRSDPVITKEQQYMLEYITTAVSLWFQKEMAIKETEWRLKDDFVWSLASGEYHSWDYILSRAKSLYICSLKS
;
A
#
# COMPACT_ATOMS: atom_id res chain seq x y z
N MET A 1 2.42 -5.70 -6.38
CA MET A 1 2.46 -7.01 -7.09
C MET A 1 1.05 -7.62 -7.00
N TRP A 2 0.65 -8.65 -7.75
CA TRP A 2 -0.66 -9.32 -7.57
C TRP A 2 -0.52 -10.81 -7.81
N LEU A 3 -1.46 -11.61 -7.31
CA LEU A 3 -1.58 -13.01 -7.69
C LEU A 3 -2.26 -13.09 -9.07
N SER A 4 -1.58 -13.64 -10.08
CA SER A 4 -2.13 -13.76 -11.43
C SER A 4 -2.94 -15.05 -11.61
N MET A 5 -3.79 -15.12 -12.64
CA MET A 5 -4.46 -16.35 -13.04
C MET A 5 -3.46 -17.45 -13.40
N LYS A 6 -2.28 -17.11 -13.94
CA LYS A 6 -1.21 -18.07 -14.18
C LYS A 6 -0.71 -18.68 -12.86
N ASP A 7 -0.44 -17.86 -11.85
CA ASP A 7 0.00 -18.33 -10.53
C ASP A 7 -1.03 -19.26 -9.86
N VAL A 8 -2.32 -19.02 -10.11
CA VAL A 8 -3.41 -19.88 -9.65
C VAL A 8 -3.40 -21.21 -10.39
N LEU A 9 -3.31 -21.18 -11.72
CA LEU A 9 -3.30 -22.39 -12.56
C LEU A 9 -2.06 -23.27 -12.35
N ASP A 10 -0.93 -22.69 -11.92
CA ASP A 10 0.29 -23.42 -11.57
C ASP A 10 0.18 -24.22 -10.26
N THR A 11 -0.95 -24.14 -9.55
CA THR A 11 -1.20 -24.98 -8.36
C THR A 11 -1.42 -26.44 -8.76
N GLU A 12 -0.89 -27.38 -7.96
CA GLU A 12 -0.92 -28.82 -8.26
C GLU A 12 -2.35 -29.34 -8.49
N ILE A 13 -3.33 -28.84 -7.75
CA ILE A 13 -4.74 -29.22 -7.88
C ILE A 13 -5.37 -28.80 -9.21
N LEU A 14 -4.85 -27.74 -9.85
CA LEU A 14 -5.30 -27.24 -11.15
C LEU A 14 -4.43 -27.73 -12.31
N SER A 15 -3.40 -28.55 -12.06
CA SER A 15 -2.60 -29.19 -13.12
C SER A 15 -3.41 -29.96 -14.18
N PRO A 16 -4.55 -30.61 -13.88
CA PRO A 16 -5.36 -31.26 -14.92
C PRO A 16 -6.37 -30.31 -15.61
N ALA A 17 -6.44 -29.04 -15.20
CA ALA A 17 -7.30 -28.05 -15.83
C ALA A 17 -6.79 -27.70 -17.23
N LYS A 18 -7.71 -27.40 -18.15
CA LYS A 18 -7.35 -27.00 -19.52
C LYS A 18 -7.87 -25.60 -19.82
N VAL A 19 -6.97 -24.67 -20.08
CA VAL A 19 -7.34 -23.32 -20.51
C VAL A 19 -7.78 -23.37 -21.97
N ARG A 20 -9.01 -22.95 -22.26
CA ARG A 20 -9.60 -22.98 -23.60
C ARG A 20 -9.51 -21.66 -24.34
N THR A 21 -9.43 -20.55 -23.62
CA THR A 21 -9.39 -19.20 -24.18
C THR A 21 -8.43 -18.28 -23.44
N ALA A 22 -8.01 -17.20 -24.09
CA ALA A 22 -7.24 -16.11 -23.51
C ALA A 22 -5.92 -16.52 -22.80
N ILE A 23 -5.29 -17.61 -23.26
CA ILE A 23 -4.07 -18.18 -22.67
C ILE A 23 -2.95 -17.13 -22.55
N HIS A 24 -2.80 -16.27 -23.57
CA HIS A 24 -1.78 -15.23 -23.62
C HIS A 24 -1.98 -14.09 -22.59
N ARG A 25 -3.12 -14.04 -21.89
CA ARG A 25 -3.43 -12.99 -20.91
C ARG A 25 -3.25 -13.44 -19.46
N LEU A 26 -3.08 -14.74 -19.19
CA LEU A 26 -3.14 -15.31 -17.83
C LEU A 26 -2.17 -14.65 -16.83
N GLU A 27 -0.99 -14.20 -17.29
CA GLU A 27 0.00 -13.49 -16.46
C GLU A 27 -0.48 -12.11 -15.99
N ASN A 28 -1.35 -11.47 -16.77
CA ASN A 28 -1.80 -10.09 -16.55
C ASN A 28 -3.22 -10.00 -15.99
N ILE A 29 -3.83 -11.14 -15.65
CA ILE A 29 -5.17 -11.18 -15.05
C ILE A 29 -5.01 -11.38 -13.54
N PRO A 30 -5.31 -10.35 -12.72
CA PRO A 30 -5.23 -10.48 -11.27
C PRO A 30 -6.36 -11.36 -10.73
N VAL A 31 -6.12 -12.02 -9.61
CA VAL A 31 -7.09 -12.80 -8.84
C VAL A 31 -7.12 -12.30 -7.41
N GLU A 32 -8.31 -11.95 -6.93
CA GLU A 32 -8.53 -11.47 -5.56
C GLU A 32 -9.56 -12.32 -4.81
N TRP A 33 -10.45 -12.99 -5.56
CA TRP A 33 -11.55 -13.77 -4.99
C TRP A 33 -11.67 -15.10 -5.71
N VAL A 34 -12.28 -16.08 -5.04
CA VAL A 34 -12.69 -17.35 -5.64
C VAL A 34 -14.05 -17.73 -5.08
N SER A 35 -14.95 -18.20 -5.92
CA SER A 35 -16.28 -18.64 -5.50
C SER A 35 -16.84 -19.70 -6.43
N VAL A 36 -17.93 -20.31 -5.98
CA VAL A 36 -18.74 -21.20 -6.80
C VAL A 36 -20.01 -20.47 -7.16
N MET A 37 -20.28 -20.31 -8.46
CA MET A 37 -21.47 -19.65 -8.98
C MET A 37 -22.13 -20.51 -10.05
N GLU A 38 -23.44 -20.37 -10.18
CA GLU A 38 -24.26 -21.04 -11.18
C GLU A 38 -25.25 -20.04 -11.77
N TYR A 39 -25.84 -20.35 -12.93
CA TYR A 39 -26.83 -19.48 -13.54
C TYR A 39 -28.18 -19.52 -12.76
N PRO A 40 -28.87 -18.38 -12.56
CA PRO A 40 -28.44 -17.00 -12.88
C PRO A 40 -27.51 -16.41 -11.81
N VAL A 41 -26.56 -15.57 -12.23
CA VAL A 41 -25.51 -14.99 -11.36
C VAL A 41 -25.85 -13.65 -10.72
N GLU A 42 -26.79 -12.89 -11.30
CA GLU A 42 -27.14 -11.52 -10.88
C GLU A 42 -25.88 -10.64 -10.61
N ASP A 43 -25.93 -9.68 -9.70
CA ASP A 43 -24.81 -8.78 -9.37
C ASP A 43 -23.86 -9.34 -8.29
N TYR A 44 -23.83 -10.66 -8.07
CA TYR A 44 -23.08 -11.28 -6.96
C TYR A 44 -21.60 -11.53 -7.26
N ILE A 45 -21.15 -11.31 -8.49
CA ILE A 45 -19.75 -11.51 -8.90
C ILE A 45 -18.96 -10.22 -8.73
N ARG A 46 -17.82 -10.33 -8.06
CA ARG A 46 -16.87 -9.26 -7.85
C ARG A 46 -15.89 -9.18 -9.02
N LYS A 47 -15.35 -7.98 -9.21
CA LYS A 47 -14.18 -7.79 -10.06
C LYS A 47 -13.00 -8.65 -9.54
N ASN A 48 -12.23 -9.20 -10.47
CA ASN A 48 -11.06 -10.04 -10.20
C ASN A 48 -11.39 -11.35 -9.45
N GLU A 49 -12.61 -11.88 -9.65
CA GLU A 49 -13.05 -13.14 -9.08
C GLU A 49 -12.82 -14.33 -10.01
N PHE A 50 -12.23 -15.39 -9.49
CA PHE A 50 -12.12 -16.68 -10.15
C PHE A 50 -13.38 -17.51 -9.89
N VAL A 51 -14.24 -17.63 -10.90
CA VAL A 51 -15.55 -18.28 -10.76
C VAL A 51 -15.45 -19.76 -11.12
N LEU A 52 -15.89 -20.63 -10.22
CA LEU A 52 -16.05 -22.07 -10.44
C LEU A 52 -17.53 -22.39 -10.69
N SER A 53 -17.84 -23.21 -11.68
CA SER A 53 -19.23 -23.57 -12.01
C SER A 53 -19.32 -24.99 -12.51
N THR A 54 -20.40 -25.69 -12.15
CA THR A 54 -20.76 -26.97 -12.75
C THR A 54 -21.53 -26.82 -14.06
N GLY A 55 -21.98 -25.60 -14.37
CA GLY A 55 -22.81 -25.29 -15.53
C GLY A 55 -24.25 -25.79 -15.38
N ILE A 56 -24.69 -26.03 -14.14
CA ILE A 56 -26.08 -26.42 -13.89
C ILE A 56 -27.02 -25.31 -14.35
N GLY A 57 -28.12 -25.68 -15.00
CA GLY A 57 -29.04 -24.71 -15.63
C GLY A 57 -28.65 -24.23 -17.03
N CYS A 58 -27.40 -24.44 -17.46
CA CYS A 58 -26.90 -24.00 -18.78
C CYS A 58 -26.85 -25.11 -19.85
N HIS A 59 -27.10 -26.36 -19.46
CA HIS A 59 -26.87 -27.53 -20.31
C HIS A 59 -27.93 -27.80 -21.39
N GLU A 60 -29.13 -27.23 -21.26
CA GLU A 60 -30.25 -27.48 -22.19
C GLU A 60 -30.36 -26.43 -23.29
N ASP A 61 -29.85 -25.22 -23.06
CA ASP A 61 -30.00 -24.06 -23.93
C ASP A 61 -28.69 -23.29 -24.08
N ILE A 62 -28.23 -23.18 -25.33
CA ILE A 62 -26.99 -22.48 -25.69
C ILE A 62 -27.08 -20.98 -25.38
N ASP A 63 -28.25 -20.37 -25.53
CA ASP A 63 -28.45 -18.94 -25.25
C ASP A 63 -28.36 -18.67 -23.75
N VAL A 64 -28.85 -19.59 -22.92
CA VAL A 64 -28.69 -19.51 -21.46
C VAL A 64 -27.22 -19.62 -21.07
N PHE A 65 -26.48 -20.58 -21.66
CA PHE A 65 -25.05 -20.70 -21.38
C PHE A 65 -24.27 -19.46 -21.86
N ARG A 66 -24.64 -18.93 -23.03
CA ARG A 66 -24.07 -17.70 -23.57
C ARG A 66 -24.30 -16.51 -22.64
N ASN A 67 -25.51 -16.34 -22.12
CA ASN A 67 -25.83 -15.27 -21.18
C ASN A 67 -25.07 -15.43 -19.87
N PHE A 68 -25.00 -16.64 -19.32
CA PHE A 68 -24.20 -16.91 -18.12
C PHE A 68 -22.73 -16.47 -18.28
N VAL A 69 -22.10 -16.82 -19.41
CA VAL A 69 -20.71 -16.42 -19.68
C VAL A 69 -20.58 -14.90 -19.84
N LEU A 70 -21.53 -14.25 -20.51
CA LEU A 70 -21.56 -12.79 -20.64
C LEU A 70 -21.71 -12.09 -19.30
N ASP A 71 -22.59 -12.58 -18.43
CA ASP A 71 -22.83 -11.99 -17.11
C ASP A 71 -21.55 -12.05 -16.26
N VAL A 72 -20.95 -13.25 -16.16
CA VAL A 72 -19.67 -13.44 -15.43
C VAL A 72 -18.56 -12.52 -15.98
N LEU A 73 -18.48 -12.42 -17.31
CA LEU A 73 -17.49 -11.58 -17.99
C LEU A 73 -17.71 -10.09 -17.70
N HIS A 74 -18.95 -9.62 -17.80
CA HIS A 74 -19.31 -8.20 -17.59
C HIS A 74 -19.15 -7.77 -16.13
N SER A 75 -19.26 -8.69 -15.16
CA SER A 75 -18.92 -8.43 -13.76
C SER A 75 -17.43 -8.18 -13.51
N GLY A 76 -16.57 -8.39 -14.52
CA GLY A 76 -15.12 -8.20 -14.41
C GLY A 76 -14.42 -9.34 -13.69
N ALA A 77 -14.98 -10.54 -13.73
CA ALA A 77 -14.34 -11.75 -13.22
C ALA A 77 -12.97 -12.00 -13.89
N SER A 78 -12.08 -12.67 -13.18
CA SER A 78 -10.76 -13.05 -13.69
C SER A 78 -10.85 -14.16 -14.72
N ALA A 79 -11.67 -15.18 -14.44
CA ALA A 79 -11.86 -16.34 -15.29
C ALA A 79 -13.11 -17.12 -14.86
N LEU A 80 -13.63 -17.93 -15.78
CA LEU A 80 -14.68 -18.91 -15.51
C LEU A 80 -14.14 -20.32 -15.71
N ALA A 81 -14.11 -21.12 -14.65
CA ALA A 81 -13.78 -22.52 -14.72
C ALA A 81 -15.04 -23.40 -14.64
N ILE A 82 -15.20 -24.29 -15.61
CA ILE A 82 -16.39 -25.12 -15.77
C ILE A 82 -16.00 -26.58 -15.58
N ALA A 83 -16.62 -27.24 -14.61
CA ALA A 83 -16.49 -28.68 -14.43
C ALA A 83 -17.24 -29.43 -15.53
N LEU A 84 -16.50 -30.09 -16.42
CA LEU A 84 -17.08 -30.88 -17.50
C LEU A 84 -17.36 -32.31 -17.05
N GLY A 85 -18.57 -32.79 -17.32
CA GLY A 85 -18.98 -34.16 -17.03
C GLY A 85 -20.50 -34.32 -16.96
N ARG A 86 -21.09 -33.95 -15.82
CA ARG A 86 -22.49 -34.27 -15.52
C ARG A 86 -23.50 -33.40 -16.27
N TYR A 87 -23.31 -32.07 -16.23
CA TYR A 87 -24.25 -31.13 -16.86
C TYR A 87 -23.73 -30.71 -18.22
N ILE A 88 -22.54 -30.11 -18.27
CA ILE A 88 -21.89 -29.73 -19.52
C ILE A 88 -20.87 -30.80 -19.89
N LYS A 89 -21.00 -31.42 -21.06
CA LYS A 89 -20.06 -32.44 -21.55
C LYS A 89 -18.86 -31.83 -22.28
N GLU A 90 -19.12 -30.78 -23.04
CA GLU A 90 -18.13 -30.04 -23.82
C GLU A 90 -18.57 -28.58 -23.91
N ILE A 91 -17.62 -27.65 -23.94
CA ILE A 91 -17.89 -26.23 -24.11
C ILE A 91 -18.11 -25.95 -25.60
N PRO A 92 -19.30 -25.47 -26.02
CA PRO A 92 -19.60 -25.20 -27.43
C PRO A 92 -18.64 -24.19 -28.05
N MET A 93 -18.29 -24.37 -29.32
CA MET A 93 -17.33 -23.53 -30.01
C MET A 93 -17.74 -22.04 -30.07
N GLU A 94 -19.04 -21.77 -30.10
CA GLU A 94 -19.57 -20.41 -30.04
C GLU A 94 -19.19 -19.69 -28.73
N ILE A 95 -19.24 -20.40 -27.60
CA ILE A 95 -18.85 -19.88 -26.29
C ILE A 95 -17.34 -19.64 -26.22
N ILE A 96 -16.54 -20.56 -26.79
CA ILE A 96 -15.09 -20.41 -26.90
C ILE A 96 -14.74 -19.15 -27.72
N HIS A 97 -15.34 -18.98 -28.90
CA HIS A 97 -15.11 -17.80 -29.72
C HIS A 97 -15.55 -16.50 -29.05
N LEU A 98 -16.69 -16.53 -28.33
CA LEU A 98 -17.18 -15.38 -27.58
C LEU A 98 -16.17 -14.93 -26.51
N ALA A 99 -15.67 -15.88 -25.71
CA ALA A 99 -14.73 -15.59 -24.65
C ALA A 99 -13.36 -15.17 -25.19
N GLU A 100 -12.87 -15.81 -26.26
CA GLU A 100 -11.61 -15.42 -26.94
C GLU A 100 -11.68 -13.98 -27.47
N LYS A 101 -12.80 -13.61 -28.11
CA LYS A 101 -13.01 -12.25 -28.64
C LYS A 101 -12.89 -11.16 -27.57
N HIS A 102 -13.31 -11.45 -26.34
CA HIS A 102 -13.23 -10.54 -25.21
C HIS A 102 -11.93 -10.74 -24.39
N GLY A 103 -11.10 -11.71 -24.76
CA GLY A 103 -9.91 -12.11 -24.02
C GLY A 103 -10.24 -12.55 -22.59
N PHE A 104 -11.38 -13.23 -22.39
CA PHE A 104 -11.83 -13.76 -21.11
C PHE A 104 -11.46 -15.25 -21.00
N PRO A 105 -10.70 -15.69 -19.97
CA PRO A 105 -10.33 -17.08 -19.84
C PRO A 105 -11.49 -17.98 -19.42
N ILE A 106 -11.73 -19.01 -20.21
CA ILE A 106 -12.56 -20.17 -19.88
C ILE A 106 -11.63 -21.35 -19.63
N ILE A 107 -11.82 -22.00 -18.49
CA ILE A 107 -11.00 -23.11 -18.02
C ILE A 107 -11.89 -24.35 -17.87
N GLU A 108 -11.47 -25.46 -18.44
CA GLU A 108 -12.12 -26.75 -18.24
C GLU A 108 -11.55 -27.45 -17.02
N LEU A 109 -12.42 -27.88 -16.12
CA LEU A 109 -12.07 -28.67 -14.95
C LEU A 109 -12.58 -30.11 -15.10
N PRO A 110 -11.77 -31.10 -14.70
CA PRO A 110 -12.26 -32.47 -14.52
C PRO A 110 -13.36 -32.55 -13.45
N TRP A 111 -14.44 -33.29 -13.73
CA TRP A 111 -15.58 -33.46 -12.82
C TRP A 111 -15.22 -34.03 -11.43
N ASN A 112 -14.12 -34.77 -11.33
CA ASN A 112 -13.71 -35.46 -10.11
C ASN A 112 -13.00 -34.55 -9.09
N ILE A 113 -12.68 -33.31 -9.45
CA ILE A 113 -12.04 -32.35 -8.53
C ILE A 113 -13.11 -31.62 -7.75
N ARG A 114 -12.98 -31.58 -6.43
CA ARG A 114 -13.92 -30.88 -5.57
C ARG A 114 -13.63 -29.38 -5.60
N PHE A 115 -14.66 -28.57 -5.81
CA PHE A 115 -14.51 -27.12 -5.73
C PHE A 115 -14.05 -26.63 -4.36
N SER A 116 -14.41 -27.33 -3.27
CA SER A 116 -13.91 -27.03 -1.92
C SER A 116 -12.38 -27.02 -1.86
N ASP A 117 -11.75 -27.98 -2.53
CA ASP A 117 -10.30 -28.18 -2.49
C ASP A 117 -9.62 -27.11 -3.36
N ILE A 118 -10.23 -26.75 -4.50
CA ILE A 118 -9.77 -25.63 -5.35
C ILE A 118 -9.87 -24.31 -4.57
N VAL A 119 -11.03 -24.03 -3.98
CA VAL A 119 -11.26 -22.83 -3.16
C VAL A 119 -10.22 -22.75 -2.04
N GLN A 120 -9.98 -23.84 -1.32
CA GLN A 120 -8.98 -23.88 -0.25
C GLN A 120 -7.56 -23.60 -0.77
N ALA A 121 -7.17 -24.20 -1.90
CA ALA A 121 -5.85 -24.00 -2.49
C ALA A 121 -5.65 -22.54 -2.95
N VAL A 122 -6.65 -21.98 -3.64
CA VAL A 122 -6.61 -20.60 -4.13
C VAL A 122 -6.60 -19.60 -2.98
N LEU A 123 -7.48 -19.77 -1.97
CA LEU A 123 -7.46 -18.93 -0.77
C LEU A 123 -6.13 -19.02 -0.01
N SER A 124 -5.55 -20.22 0.09
CA SER A 124 -4.23 -20.39 0.71
C SER A 124 -3.15 -19.63 -0.06
N ARG A 125 -3.21 -19.62 -1.40
CA ARG A 125 -2.27 -18.88 -2.25
C ARG A 125 -2.46 -17.36 -2.12
N LEU A 126 -3.70 -16.88 -2.14
CA LEU A 126 -4.05 -15.47 -1.89
C LEU A 126 -3.53 -15.02 -0.52
N ASN A 127 -3.82 -15.79 0.54
CA ASN A 127 -3.35 -15.49 1.89
C ASN A 127 -1.83 -15.52 2.00
N HIS A 128 -1.16 -16.52 1.40
CA HIS A 128 0.29 -16.61 1.41
C HIS A 128 0.94 -15.40 0.71
N TRP A 129 0.35 -14.95 -0.39
CA TRP A 129 0.77 -13.75 -1.10
C TRP A 129 0.62 -12.52 -0.19
N HIS A 130 -0.54 -12.34 0.46
CA HIS A 130 -0.73 -11.26 1.44
C HIS A 130 0.29 -11.32 2.59
N THR A 131 0.53 -12.48 3.19
CA THR A 131 1.47 -12.64 4.31
C THR A 131 2.91 -12.37 3.90
N HIS A 132 3.34 -12.80 2.71
CA HIS A 132 4.69 -12.50 2.22
C HIS A 132 4.92 -10.99 2.06
N THR A 133 3.95 -10.30 1.47
CA THR A 133 3.99 -8.85 1.32
C THR A 133 4.02 -8.13 2.68
N MET A 134 3.21 -8.58 3.66
CA MET A 134 3.24 -7.99 5.01
C MET A 134 4.56 -8.25 5.74
N ASN A 135 5.12 -9.46 5.66
CA ASN A 135 6.40 -9.79 6.27
C ASN A 135 7.54 -8.91 5.72
N HIS A 136 7.47 -8.55 4.44
CA HIS A 136 8.42 -7.63 3.82
C HIS A 136 8.33 -6.23 4.44
N TYR A 137 7.13 -5.68 4.59
CA TYR A 137 6.94 -4.36 5.22
C TYR A 137 7.29 -4.34 6.71
N GLU A 138 7.03 -5.43 7.44
CA GLU A 138 7.48 -5.57 8.82
C GLU A 138 9.01 -5.59 8.92
N LYS A 139 9.71 -6.23 7.96
CA LYS A 139 11.17 -6.24 7.92
C LYS A 139 11.74 -4.83 7.71
N ILE A 140 11.16 -4.07 6.78
CA ILE A 140 11.54 -2.66 6.54
C ILE A 140 11.32 -1.82 7.80
N GLN A 141 10.16 -1.99 8.45
CA GLN A 141 9.85 -1.30 9.69
C GLN A 141 10.91 -1.61 10.76
N LYS A 142 11.28 -2.88 10.95
CA LYS A 142 12.34 -3.29 11.89
C LYS A 142 13.70 -2.68 11.55
N GLU A 143 14.05 -2.62 10.27
CA GLU A 143 15.30 -2.00 9.81
C GLU A 143 15.34 -0.50 10.14
N LEU A 144 14.25 0.23 9.87
CA LEU A 144 14.11 1.64 10.23
C LEU A 144 14.17 1.85 11.75
N LEU A 145 13.49 1.00 12.53
CA LEU A 145 13.54 1.07 14.00
C LEU A 145 14.96 0.83 14.52
N HIS A 146 15.68 -0.17 13.99
CA HIS A 146 17.06 -0.44 14.37
C HIS A 146 17.99 0.73 14.03
N LEU A 147 17.78 1.37 12.88
CA LEU A 147 18.50 2.59 12.49
C LEU A 147 18.29 3.71 13.52
N PHE A 148 17.05 3.99 13.92
CA PHE A 148 16.74 5.07 14.86
C PHE A 148 17.21 4.81 16.30
N LEU A 149 17.20 3.53 16.72
CA LEU A 149 17.77 3.12 18.00
C LEU A 149 19.29 3.25 18.02
N SER A 150 19.95 3.17 16.85
CA SER A 150 21.40 3.31 16.69
C SER A 150 21.85 4.75 16.34
N ASP A 151 21.03 5.75 16.69
CA ASP A 151 21.26 7.19 16.40
C ASP A 151 21.43 7.52 14.90
N GLY A 152 20.84 6.71 14.02
CA GLY A 152 20.79 6.98 12.59
C GLY A 152 19.93 8.19 12.24
N THR A 153 20.23 8.79 11.08
CA THR A 153 19.58 10.00 10.57
C THR A 153 18.35 9.70 9.72
N LEU A 154 17.43 10.66 9.60
CA LEU A 154 16.30 10.53 8.68
C LEU A 154 16.72 10.48 7.20
N SER A 155 17.90 10.98 6.82
CA SER A 155 18.41 10.82 5.46
C SER A 155 18.79 9.37 5.14
N GLN A 156 19.38 8.65 6.11
CA GLN A 156 19.61 7.21 5.96
C GLN A 156 18.31 6.42 5.89
N ALA A 157 17.30 6.82 6.67
CA ALA A 157 15.96 6.24 6.56
C ALA A 157 15.34 6.52 5.18
N ALA A 158 15.47 7.74 4.66
CA ALA A 158 14.98 8.11 3.34
C ALA A 158 15.65 7.29 2.22
N ASP A 159 16.95 6.97 2.34
CA ASP A 159 17.63 6.05 1.41
C ASP A 159 17.02 4.64 1.44
N ILE A 160 16.75 4.09 2.64
CA ILE A 160 16.10 2.77 2.79
C ILE A 160 14.70 2.80 2.17
N ILE A 161 13.94 3.85 2.44
CA ILE A 161 12.57 4.00 1.93
C ILE A 161 12.57 4.15 0.40
N GLU A 162 13.49 4.95 -0.17
CA GLU A 162 13.64 5.09 -1.63
C GLU A 162 13.87 3.72 -2.30
N GLN A 163 14.70 2.86 -1.71
CA GLN A 163 14.93 1.51 -2.25
C GLN A 163 13.67 0.64 -2.29
N GLN A 164 12.69 0.91 -1.42
CA GLN A 164 11.45 0.13 -1.33
C GLN A 164 10.33 0.72 -2.19
N ILE A 165 10.19 2.05 -2.21
CA ILE A 165 9.17 2.74 -3.00
C ILE A 165 9.59 2.84 -4.47
N GLY A 166 10.89 2.81 -4.75
CA GLY A 166 11.45 2.92 -6.10
C GLY A 166 11.49 4.36 -6.63
N THR A 167 11.18 5.34 -5.78
CA THR A 167 11.20 6.78 -6.12
C THR A 167 11.89 7.57 -5.02
N PRO A 168 12.51 8.72 -5.34
CA PRO A 168 13.15 9.54 -4.33
C PRO A 168 12.19 10.01 -3.23
N VAL A 169 12.72 10.19 -2.02
CA VAL A 169 11.94 10.48 -0.81
C VAL A 169 12.49 11.69 -0.06
N VAL A 170 11.60 12.55 0.41
CA VAL A 170 11.91 13.67 1.30
C VAL A 170 11.02 13.59 2.54
N ILE A 171 11.62 13.77 3.71
CA ILE A 171 10.92 13.77 5.01
C ILE A 171 11.00 15.17 5.60
N VAL A 172 9.85 15.74 5.90
CA VAL A 172 9.70 17.09 6.45
C VAL A 172 8.97 17.06 7.79
N ASP A 173 9.20 18.06 8.64
CA ASP A 173 8.34 18.29 9.81
C ASP A 173 7.03 19.01 9.43
N VAL A 174 6.17 19.24 10.43
CA VAL A 174 4.89 19.97 10.24
C VAL A 174 5.05 21.40 9.71
N HIS A 175 6.24 21.98 9.81
CA HIS A 175 6.54 23.33 9.31
C HIS A 175 7.19 23.31 7.93
N GLY A 176 7.40 22.12 7.36
CA GLY A 176 8.02 21.94 6.06
C GLY A 176 9.54 21.96 6.05
N VAL A 177 10.16 21.94 7.23
CA VAL A 177 11.61 21.88 7.31
C VAL A 177 12.04 20.47 6.99
N VAL A 178 12.90 20.32 5.98
CA VAL A 178 13.50 19.04 5.61
C VAL A 178 14.31 18.51 6.78
N LYS A 179 13.93 17.33 7.27
CA LYS A 179 14.66 16.59 8.31
C LYS A 179 15.50 15.45 7.75
N GLY A 180 15.12 14.94 6.58
CA GLY A 180 15.88 13.91 5.87
C GLY A 180 15.51 13.88 4.40
N LYS A 181 16.47 13.50 3.55
CA LYS A 181 16.23 13.32 2.12
C LYS A 181 17.07 12.17 1.59
N SER A 182 16.53 11.44 0.62
CA SER A 182 17.25 10.34 -0.03
C SER A 182 18.28 10.88 -1.02
N LYS A 183 19.29 10.09 -1.37
CA LYS A 183 20.41 10.55 -2.21
C LYS A 183 19.99 11.07 -3.59
N ASN A 184 18.98 10.47 -4.21
CA ASN A 184 18.54 10.88 -5.57
C ASN A 184 17.37 11.87 -5.53
N SER A 185 17.13 12.53 -4.39
CA SER A 185 15.99 13.44 -4.21
C SER A 185 16.14 14.83 -4.81
N ASP A 186 17.25 15.16 -5.48
CA ASP A 186 17.52 16.53 -5.95
C ASP A 186 16.47 17.02 -6.98
N SER A 187 16.01 16.15 -7.89
CA SER A 187 14.91 16.48 -8.82
C SER A 187 13.60 16.75 -8.09
N LEU A 188 13.27 15.91 -7.10
CA LEU A 188 12.08 16.09 -6.25
C LEU A 188 12.17 17.39 -5.44
N MET A 189 13.35 17.70 -4.88
CA MET A 189 13.60 18.94 -4.15
C MET A 189 13.43 20.18 -5.03
N MET A 190 13.94 20.18 -6.26
CA MET A 190 13.73 21.29 -7.21
C MET A 190 12.24 21.50 -7.53
N LYS A 191 11.49 20.40 -7.69
CA LYS A 191 10.03 20.47 -7.84
C LYS A 191 9.39 21.06 -6.57
N LEU A 192 9.73 20.58 -5.38
CA LEU A 192 9.19 21.13 -4.13
C LEU A 192 9.49 22.63 -3.97
N GLU A 193 10.72 23.06 -4.21
CA GLU A 193 11.15 24.47 -4.08
C GLU A 193 10.45 25.41 -5.07
N SER A 194 10.23 24.95 -6.31
CA SER A 194 9.52 25.74 -7.32
C SER A 194 8.03 25.93 -6.98
N HIS A 195 7.40 24.97 -6.29
CA HIS A 195 6.01 25.08 -5.83
C HIS A 195 5.88 25.90 -4.53
N VAL A 196 6.84 25.80 -3.61
CA VAL A 196 6.86 26.59 -2.35
C VAL A 196 6.97 28.09 -2.61
N ARG A 197 7.55 28.53 -3.73
CA ARG A 197 7.55 29.95 -4.13
C ARG A 197 6.17 30.49 -4.53
N SER A 198 5.18 29.61 -4.72
CA SER A 198 3.83 29.97 -5.16
C SER A 198 2.75 29.83 -4.08
N LEU A 199 3.01 29.09 -2.99
CA LEU A 199 2.02 28.80 -1.95
C LEU A 199 2.67 28.89 -0.56
N SER A 200 2.02 29.65 0.33
CA SER A 200 2.41 29.73 1.74
C SER A 200 2.13 28.38 2.39
N TYR A 201 3.17 27.75 2.94
CA TYR A 201 3.18 26.38 3.49
C TYR A 201 2.12 26.08 4.58
N HIS A 202 1.31 27.05 4.97
CA HIS A 202 0.30 26.95 6.03
C HIS A 202 -1.11 26.59 5.55
N GLU A 203 -1.42 26.65 4.25
CA GLU A 203 -2.80 26.44 3.75
C GLU A 203 -3.15 24.99 3.37
N VAL A 204 -2.19 24.06 3.34
CA VAL A 204 -2.43 22.66 2.95
C VAL A 204 -2.96 21.80 4.11
N LEU A 205 -2.89 22.27 5.36
CA LEU A 205 -3.05 21.42 6.54
C LEU A 205 -4.38 21.52 7.30
N ASP A 206 -5.33 22.36 6.87
CA ASP A 206 -6.54 22.64 7.65
C ASP A 206 -7.85 22.41 6.89
N ARG A 207 -8.15 21.15 6.56
CA ARG A 207 -9.51 20.71 6.21
C ARG A 207 -9.93 19.51 7.04
N SER A 208 -10.36 19.77 8.27
CA SER A 208 -11.11 18.85 9.10
C SER A 208 -12.50 18.55 8.52
N ASN A 209 -12.84 17.27 8.28
CA ASN A 209 -13.93 16.61 9.01
C ASN A 209 -14.13 15.12 8.65
N ASN A 210 -13.92 14.27 9.65
CA ASN A 210 -14.69 13.08 10.01
C ASN A 210 -15.18 12.17 8.88
N TYR A 211 -14.31 11.31 8.35
CA TYR A 211 -14.49 9.86 8.28
C TYR A 211 -13.11 9.19 8.35
N ALA A 212 -13.06 7.92 8.74
CA ALA A 212 -11.83 7.14 8.81
C ALA A 212 -11.02 7.21 7.50
N ILE A 213 -9.69 7.33 7.66
CA ILE A 213 -8.66 7.47 6.61
C ILE A 213 -8.58 8.91 6.08
N ASP A 214 -7.60 9.68 6.55
CA ASP A 214 -7.31 11.00 5.98
C ASP A 214 -5.93 10.98 5.30
N ILE A 215 -5.97 10.41 4.10
CA ILE A 215 -5.04 10.59 2.98
C ILE A 215 -5.56 11.79 2.12
N ASP A 216 -6.40 12.70 2.63
CA ASP A 216 -6.93 13.82 1.83
C ASP A 216 -6.09 15.09 1.98
N SER A 217 -4.99 15.13 1.23
CA SER A 217 -4.76 16.23 0.27
C SER A 217 -3.66 15.77 -0.68
N LEU A 218 -4.11 14.89 -1.55
CA LEU A 218 -3.44 14.41 -2.73
C LEU A 218 -3.38 15.55 -3.76
N ASP A 219 -2.63 16.62 -3.49
CA ASP A 219 -2.09 17.50 -4.52
C ASP A 219 -1.04 18.47 -3.95
N VAL A 220 0.24 18.14 -4.12
CA VAL A 220 1.29 19.17 -4.23
C VAL A 220 1.66 19.38 -5.71
N THR A 221 1.24 18.46 -6.59
CA THR A 221 1.13 18.56 -8.06
C THR A 221 0.77 17.17 -8.61
N ASP A 222 0.39 17.13 -9.90
CA ASP A 222 0.14 16.00 -10.81
C ASP A 222 1.11 14.77 -10.73
N SER A 223 2.13 14.78 -9.87
CA SER A 223 3.15 13.72 -9.72
C SER A 223 3.76 13.52 -8.31
N ILE A 224 3.30 14.21 -7.25
CA ILE A 224 3.87 14.08 -5.89
C ILE A 224 2.81 13.60 -4.90
N LEU A 225 3.13 12.54 -4.13
CA LEU A 225 2.32 12.02 -3.04
C LEU A 225 2.87 12.44 -1.67
N GLN A 226 1.94 12.63 -0.73
CA GLN A 226 2.21 12.98 0.66
C GLN A 226 1.60 11.94 1.61
N ALA A 227 2.42 11.35 2.47
CA ALA A 227 1.98 10.48 3.55
C ALA A 227 2.20 11.15 4.91
N SER A 228 1.15 11.20 5.74
CA SER A 228 1.21 11.82 7.07
C SER A 228 1.94 10.93 8.07
N ILE A 229 2.91 11.48 8.79
CA ILE A 229 3.61 10.81 9.89
C ILE A 229 2.90 11.19 11.19
N ARG A 230 2.06 10.29 11.70
CA ARG A 230 1.23 10.51 12.88
C ARG A 230 1.71 9.66 14.06
N THR A 231 1.57 10.20 15.26
CA THR A 231 1.84 9.48 16.50
C THR A 231 0.61 8.71 16.98
N THR A 232 0.78 7.90 18.02
CA THR A 232 -0.29 7.09 18.65
C THR A 232 -1.49 7.90 19.16
N ASN A 233 -1.29 9.19 19.47
CA ASN A 233 -2.35 10.14 19.83
C ASN A 233 -2.92 10.92 18.61
N GLN A 234 -2.68 10.42 17.39
CA GLN A 234 -3.10 11.01 16.10
C GLN A 234 -2.53 12.41 15.78
N LYS A 235 -1.58 12.91 16.58
CA LYS A 235 -0.89 14.17 16.26
C LYS A 235 0.07 13.95 15.08
N THR A 236 -0.02 14.81 14.07
CA THR A 236 0.92 14.82 12.94
C THR A 236 2.23 15.46 13.37
N ASN A 237 3.36 14.79 13.14
CA ASN A 237 4.70 15.31 13.45
C ASN A 237 5.49 15.67 12.18
N GLY A 238 5.05 15.20 11.01
CA GLY A 238 5.70 15.48 9.75
C GLY A 238 5.05 14.77 8.58
N PHE A 239 5.70 14.86 7.43
CA PHE A 239 5.22 14.28 6.18
C PHE A 239 6.35 13.57 5.44
N LEU A 240 5.99 12.51 4.74
CA LEU A 240 6.84 11.80 3.80
C LEU A 240 6.36 12.11 2.38
N LEU A 241 7.25 12.69 1.58
CA LEU A 241 6.98 13.18 0.23
C LEU A 241 7.75 12.33 -0.78
N PHE A 242 7.09 11.89 -1.85
CA PHE A 242 7.69 11.06 -2.88
C PHE A 242 6.94 11.20 -4.21
N GLU A 243 7.61 10.87 -5.32
CA GLU A 243 6.99 10.95 -6.64
C GLU A 243 6.09 9.74 -6.92
N TYR A 244 5.03 9.93 -7.70
CA TYR A 244 4.20 8.86 -8.25
C TYR A 244 4.23 8.92 -9.77
N SER A 245 4.51 7.77 -10.40
CA SER A 245 4.48 7.65 -11.85
C SER A 245 3.04 7.40 -12.31
N LYS A 246 2.47 8.30 -13.12
CA LYS A 246 1.19 8.12 -13.84
C LYS A 246 1.29 6.99 -14.87
N ALA A 247 1.47 5.75 -14.44
CA ALA A 247 1.32 4.58 -15.30
C ALA A 247 -0.14 4.14 -15.26
N VAL A 248 -0.93 4.65 -16.23
CA VAL A 248 -2.22 4.08 -16.66
C VAL A 248 -3.38 4.19 -15.65
N ARG A 249 -3.88 5.41 -15.42
CA ARG A 249 -5.30 5.82 -15.26
C ARG A 249 -5.35 7.21 -14.61
N SER A 250 -6.43 7.93 -14.87
CA SER A 250 -6.64 9.35 -14.53
C SER A 250 -6.78 9.66 -13.04
N ASP A 251 -6.46 8.72 -12.16
CA ASP A 251 -6.67 8.84 -10.72
C ASP A 251 -5.48 8.15 -10.01
N PRO A 252 -4.76 8.83 -9.10
CA PRO A 252 -3.69 8.24 -8.31
C PRO A 252 -4.29 7.32 -7.24
N VAL A 253 -4.82 6.17 -7.67
CA VAL A 253 -5.30 5.15 -6.74
C VAL A 253 -4.09 4.44 -6.15
N ILE A 254 -3.69 4.85 -4.95
CA ILE A 254 -2.77 4.10 -4.10
C ILE A 254 -3.38 2.72 -3.89
N THR A 255 -2.63 1.66 -4.23
CA THR A 255 -3.11 0.29 -4.03
C THR A 255 -3.17 -0.02 -2.53
N LYS A 256 -4.03 -0.95 -2.09
CA LYS A 256 -4.05 -1.39 -0.68
C LYS A 256 -2.67 -1.81 -0.18
N GLU A 257 -1.89 -2.47 -1.03
CA GLU A 257 -0.51 -2.86 -0.76
C GLU A 257 0.39 -1.64 -0.47
N GLN A 258 0.31 -0.58 -1.29
CA GLN A 258 1.04 0.66 -1.06
C GLN A 258 0.57 1.37 0.23
N GLN A 259 -0.72 1.30 0.55
CA GLN A 259 -1.25 1.84 1.79
C GLN A 259 -0.65 1.14 3.02
N TYR A 260 -0.61 -0.20 3.02
CA TYR A 260 0.03 -0.97 4.09
C TYR A 260 1.52 -0.62 4.19
N MET A 261 2.25 -0.59 3.07
CA MET A 261 3.66 -0.21 3.06
C MET A 261 3.90 1.14 3.74
N LEU A 262 3.13 2.17 3.36
CA LEU A 262 3.25 3.52 3.92
C LEU A 262 2.91 3.54 5.40
N GLU A 263 1.92 2.77 5.86
CA GLU A 263 1.56 2.66 7.28
C GLU A 263 2.73 2.11 8.12
N TYR A 264 3.36 1.02 7.68
CA TYR A 264 4.53 0.45 8.37
C TYR A 264 5.71 1.44 8.42
N ILE A 265 5.99 2.11 7.30
CA ILE A 265 7.10 3.09 7.19
C ILE A 265 6.84 4.32 8.06
N THR A 266 5.69 4.98 7.90
CA THR A 266 5.33 6.18 8.65
C THR A 266 5.27 5.92 10.15
N THR A 267 4.84 4.72 10.56
CA THR A 267 4.87 4.30 11.97
C THR A 267 6.29 4.25 12.50
N ALA A 268 7.26 3.66 11.79
CA ALA A 268 8.65 3.66 12.23
C ALA A 268 9.24 5.08 12.28
N VAL A 269 8.98 5.90 11.25
CA VAL A 269 9.47 7.29 11.20
C VAL A 269 8.85 8.14 12.33
N SER A 270 7.61 7.86 12.73
CA SER A 270 6.97 8.55 13.86
C SER A 270 7.76 8.38 15.17
N LEU A 271 8.39 7.22 15.38
CA LEU A 271 9.22 6.95 16.57
C LEU A 271 10.46 7.86 16.59
N TRP A 272 11.08 8.11 15.44
CA TRP A 272 12.20 9.04 15.36
C TRP A 272 11.76 10.45 15.77
N PHE A 273 10.63 10.93 15.27
CA PHE A 273 10.08 12.22 15.66
C PHE A 273 9.73 12.27 17.16
N GLN A 274 9.20 11.20 17.74
CA GLN A 274 8.93 11.13 19.17
C GLN A 274 10.21 11.23 20.01
N LYS A 275 11.27 10.49 19.63
CA LYS A 275 12.58 10.56 20.29
C LYS A 275 13.16 11.97 20.21
N GLU A 276 13.14 12.57 19.02
CA GLU A 276 13.67 13.91 18.78
C GLU A 276 12.91 14.99 19.58
N MET A 277 11.59 14.89 19.64
CA MET A 277 10.77 15.81 20.42
C MET A 277 11.00 15.65 21.92
N ALA A 278 11.15 14.42 22.42
CA ALA A 278 11.46 14.17 23.83
C ALA A 278 12.83 14.74 24.23
N ILE A 279 13.83 14.65 23.34
CA ILE A 279 15.15 15.27 23.56
C ILE A 279 15.01 16.79 23.62
N LYS A 280 14.29 17.40 22.67
CA LYS A 280 14.06 18.86 22.63
C LYS A 280 13.27 19.39 23.83
N GLU A 281 12.21 18.68 24.22
CA GLU A 281 11.41 19.04 25.39
C GLU A 281 12.25 18.99 26.67
N THR A 282 13.12 17.99 26.80
CA THR A 282 14.06 17.90 27.92
C THR A 282 15.04 19.08 27.92
N GLU A 283 15.56 19.45 26.76
CA GLU A 283 16.45 20.62 26.63
C GLU A 283 15.73 21.94 26.97
N TRP A 284 14.51 22.13 26.48
CA TRP A 284 13.68 23.30 26.81
C TRP A 284 13.37 23.37 28.30
N ARG A 285 12.99 22.26 28.92
CA ARG A 285 12.75 22.21 30.37
C ARG A 285 14.00 22.64 31.15
N LEU A 286 15.19 22.17 30.75
CA LEU A 286 16.44 22.55 31.39
C LEU A 286 16.79 24.04 31.20
N LYS A 287 16.44 24.63 30.05
CA LYS A 287 16.60 26.06 29.78
C LYS A 287 15.61 26.89 30.59
N ASP A 288 14.35 26.50 30.66
CA ASP A 288 13.31 27.17 31.44
C ASP A 288 13.66 27.14 32.93
N ASP A 289 14.04 25.99 33.48
CA ASP A 289 14.50 25.85 34.87
C ASP A 289 15.71 26.76 35.18
N PHE A 290 16.61 26.95 34.22
CA PHE A 290 17.76 27.83 34.36
C PHE A 290 17.35 29.31 34.36
N VAL A 291 16.45 29.73 33.45
CA VAL A 291 15.92 31.09 33.41
C VAL A 291 15.16 31.40 34.70
N TRP A 292 14.35 30.46 35.18
CA TRP A 292 13.63 30.60 36.45
C TRP A 292 14.58 30.73 37.65
N SER A 293 15.63 29.90 37.73
CA SER A 293 16.68 30.00 38.77
C SER A 293 17.36 31.37 38.79
N LEU A 294 17.61 31.97 37.62
CA LEU A 294 18.16 33.32 37.54
C LEU A 294 17.16 34.38 38.00
N ALA A 295 15.90 34.25 37.60
CA ALA A 295 14.84 35.22 37.93
C ALA A 295 14.44 35.17 39.42
N SER A 296 14.46 33.99 40.05
CA SER A 296 14.09 33.80 41.45
C SER A 296 15.20 34.14 42.44
N GLY A 297 16.44 34.33 41.96
CA GLY A 297 17.60 34.53 42.83
C GLY A 297 18.05 33.25 43.55
N GLU A 298 17.52 32.09 43.17
CA GLU A 298 17.89 30.78 43.73
C GLU A 298 19.18 30.25 43.07
N TYR A 299 20.30 30.92 43.33
CA TYR A 299 21.62 30.46 42.90
C TYR A 299 22.65 30.56 44.02
N HIS A 300 23.39 29.47 44.23
CA HIS A 300 24.37 29.36 45.32
C HIS A 300 25.67 30.15 45.03
N SER A 301 26.05 30.30 43.76
CA SER A 301 27.23 31.08 43.35
C SER A 301 27.19 31.46 41.86
N TRP A 302 27.93 32.51 41.49
CA TRP A 302 28.12 32.89 40.08
C TRP A 302 28.87 31.84 39.26
N ASP A 303 29.79 31.09 39.88
CA ASP A 303 30.49 29.97 39.22
C ASP A 303 29.53 28.81 38.87
N TYR A 304 28.52 28.55 39.71
CA TYR A 304 27.48 27.55 39.43
C TYR A 304 26.62 27.96 38.22
N ILE A 305 26.24 29.24 38.12
CA ILE A 305 25.53 29.78 36.95
C ILE A 305 26.37 29.64 35.68
N LEU A 306 27.64 30.06 35.72
CA LEU A 306 28.56 29.98 34.58
C LEU A 306 28.79 28.55 34.10
N SER A 307 28.90 27.60 35.03
CA SER A 307 29.02 26.17 34.70
C SER A 307 27.75 25.62 34.04
N ARG A 308 26.57 25.93 34.59
CA ARG A 308 25.28 25.49 34.05
C ARG A 308 24.98 26.12 32.67
N ALA A 309 25.31 27.41 32.49
CA ALA A 309 25.21 28.10 31.21
C ALA A 309 26.11 27.48 30.13
N LYS A 310 27.36 27.12 30.49
CA LYS A 310 28.29 26.42 29.56
C LYS A 310 27.76 25.05 29.17
N SER A 311 27.18 24.28 30.10
CA SER A 311 26.59 22.97 29.80
C SER A 311 25.41 23.08 28.81
N LEU A 312 24.53 24.07 29.01
CA LEU A 312 23.40 24.33 28.10
C LEU A 312 23.85 24.81 26.72
N TYR A 313 24.92 25.62 26.64
CA TYR A 313 25.49 26.09 25.38
C TYR A 313 26.12 24.95 24.55
N ILE A 314 26.72 23.96 25.22
CA ILE A 314 27.29 22.77 24.56
C ILE A 314 26.19 21.85 24.03
N CYS A 315 25.04 21.74 24.71
CA CYS A 315 23.87 21.01 24.21
C CYS A 315 23.32 21.62 22.91
N SER A 316 23.23 22.96 22.83
CA SER A 316 22.71 23.65 21.65
C SER A 316 23.60 23.60 20.40
N LEU A 317 24.85 23.16 20.52
CA LEU A 317 25.78 23.00 19.38
C LEU A 317 25.76 21.58 18.77
N LYS A 318 25.08 20.62 19.42
CA LYS A 318 24.99 19.22 18.97
C LYS A 318 23.64 18.84 18.35
N SER A 319 22.64 19.73 18.40
CA SER A 319 21.30 19.59 17.83
C SER A 319 21.20 20.20 16.44
#